data_AF-A0A645E3F3-F1
#
_entry.id   AF-A0A645E3F3-F1
#
_cell.length_a   1.000
_cell.length_b   1.000
_cell.length_c   1.000
_cell.angle_alpha   90.00
_cell.angle_beta   90.00
_cell.angle_gamma   90.00
#
_symmetry.space_group_name_H-M   'P 1'
#
loop_
_entity.id
_entity.type
_entity.pdbx_description
1 polymer ?
#
loop_
_entity_poly.entity_id
_entity_poly.type
_entity_poly.pdbx_seq_one_letter_code
_entity_poly.pdbx_strand_id
1 'polypeptide(L)'
;MPFFFTSNALYPSNSFPPVLRALSTINPLSHLVSGIRYFAIGSDFSAIGIHYNYTHGEILGSYLALLAFAGIMFFIARWRFTKVTVT
;
A
#
# COMPACT_ATOMS: atom_id res chain seq x y z
N MET A 1 12.31 1.16 6.96
CA MET A 1 12.63 1.44 5.55
C MET A 1 12.38 0.28 4.56
N PRO A 2 12.45 -1.02 4.92
CA PRO A 2 12.24 -2.12 3.95
C PRO A 2 10.90 -2.06 3.19
N PHE A 3 9.80 -1.74 3.89
CA PHE A 3 8.46 -1.61 3.29
C PHE A 3 8.36 -0.56 2.19
N PHE A 4 9.16 0.51 2.27
CA PHE A 4 9.15 1.55 1.25
C PHE A 4 9.84 1.07 -0.03
N PHE A 5 10.96 0.35 0.10
CA PHE A 5 11.70 -0.21 -1.04
C PHE A 5 10.95 -1.31 -1.76
N THR A 6 10.13 -2.09 -1.04
CA THR A 6 9.26 -3.12 -1.63
C THR A 6 7.89 -2.57 -2.03
N SER A 7 7.70 -1.26 -2.00
CA SER A 7 6.48 -0.62 -2.48
C SER A 7 6.61 -0.24 -3.96
N ASN A 8 5.47 -0.12 -4.63
CA ASN A 8 5.39 0.36 -6.01
C ASN A 8 5.68 1.87 -6.16
N ALA A 9 6.26 2.53 -5.15
CA ALA A 9 6.50 3.97 -5.12
C ALA A 9 7.70 4.39 -5.97
N LEU A 10 8.86 3.78 -5.71
CA LEU A 10 10.14 4.11 -6.34
C LEU A 10 10.38 3.33 -7.63
N TYR A 11 10.06 2.04 -7.58
CA TYR A 11 10.26 1.12 -8.68
C TYR A 11 8.93 0.46 -9.03
N PRO A 12 8.65 0.28 -10.32
CA PRO A 12 7.46 -0.40 -10.75
C PRO A 12 7.49 -1.87 -10.33
N SER A 13 6.41 -2.35 -9.73
CA SER A 13 6.32 -3.71 -9.18
C SER A 13 6.52 -4.82 -10.23
N ASN A 14 6.30 -4.52 -11.52
CA ASN A 14 6.56 -5.43 -12.63
C ASN A 14 8.05 -5.77 -12.80
N SER A 15 8.95 -4.92 -12.30
CA SER A 15 10.40 -5.07 -12.40
C SER A 15 10.99 -5.83 -11.21
N PHE A 16 10.17 -6.18 -10.22
CA PHE A 16 10.61 -6.94 -9.06
C PHE A 16 10.74 -8.44 -9.36
N PRO A 17 11.71 -9.14 -8.75
CA PRO A 17 11.74 -10.60 -8.68
C PRO A 17 10.41 -11.16 -8.15
N PRO A 18 9.99 -12.38 -8.53
CA PRO A 18 8.66 -12.91 -8.22
C PRO A 18 8.25 -12.83 -6.74
N VAL A 19 9.19 -13.12 -5.83
CA VAL A 19 8.96 -13.06 -4.38
C VAL A 19 8.67 -11.63 -3.92
N LEU A 20 9.49 -10.67 -4.33
CA LEU A 20 9.32 -9.26 -3.97
C LEU A 20 8.06 -8.67 -4.60
N ARG A 21 7.72 -9.10 -5.82
CA ARG A 21 6.47 -8.71 -6.48
C ARG A 21 5.26 -9.17 -5.67
N ALA A 22 5.23 -10.42 -5.22
CA ALA A 22 4.16 -10.93 -4.37
C ALA A 22 4.07 -10.19 -3.02
N LEU A 23 5.20 -9.87 -2.40
CA LEU A 23 5.21 -9.06 -1.17
C LEU A 23 4.70 -7.64 -1.42
N SER A 24 4.97 -7.07 -2.60
CA SER A 24 4.51 -5.73 -2.96
C SER A 24 2.99 -5.64 -3.09
N THR A 25 2.28 -6.73 -3.41
CA THR A 25 0.81 -6.73 -3.58
C THR A 25 0.05 -6.69 -2.26
N ILE A 26 0.68 -7.12 -1.16
CA ILE A 26 0.09 -7.06 0.19
C ILE A 26 0.61 -5.87 1.01
N ASN A 27 1.55 -5.11 0.44
CA ASN A 27 2.21 -4.01 1.14
C ASN A 27 1.23 -2.83 1.29
N PRO A 28 0.93 -2.36 2.52
CA PRO A 28 0.02 -1.22 2.72
C PRO A 28 0.52 0.05 2.03
N LEU A 29 1.84 0.24 1.89
CA LEU A 29 2.37 1.39 1.16
C LEU A 29 2.11 1.30 -0.35
N SER A 30 2.08 0.09 -0.93
CA SER A 30 1.69 -0.08 -2.34
C SER A 30 0.23 0.32 -2.57
N HIS A 31 -0.67 -0.06 -1.66
CA HIS A 31 -2.08 0.35 -1.72
C HIS A 31 -2.25 1.86 -1.57
N LEU A 32 -1.48 2.48 -0.68
CA LEU A 32 -1.47 3.93 -0.51
C LEU A 32 -1.02 4.65 -1.79
N VAL A 33 0.08 4.20 -2.41
CA VAL A 33 0.62 4.78 -3.64
C VAL A 33 -0.37 4.65 -4.79
N SER A 34 -1.04 3.51 -4.93
CA SER A 34 -2.10 3.33 -5.94
C SER A 34 -3.25 4.32 -5.78
N GLY A 35 -3.71 4.54 -4.53
CA GLY A 35 -4.72 5.55 -4.24
C GLY A 35 -4.26 6.97 -4.59
N ILE A 36 -3.06 7.36 -4.18
CA ILE A 36 -2.50 8.69 -4.49
C ILE A 36 -2.43 8.89 -6.01
N ARG A 37 -1.92 7.91 -6.76
CA ARG A 37 -1.83 7.99 -8.24
C ARG A 37 -3.21 8.14 -8.87
N TYR A 38 -4.17 7.33 -8.44
CA TYR A 38 -5.53 7.39 -8.96
C TYR A 38 -6.20 8.74 -8.75
N PHE A 39 -6.13 9.30 -7.53
CA PHE A 39 -6.80 10.55 -7.19
C PHE A 39 -6.05 11.80 -7.67
N ALA A 40 -4.71 11.76 -7.73
CA ALA A 40 -3.90 12.92 -8.11
C ALA A 40 -3.66 13.03 -9.62
N ILE A 41 -3.56 11.90 -10.31
CA ILE A 41 -3.20 11.86 -11.74
C ILE A 41 -4.40 11.39 -12.57
N GLY A 42 -5.03 10.28 -12.17
CA GLY A 42 -6.17 9.70 -12.86
C GLY A 42 -6.10 8.19 -12.97
N SER A 43 -7.14 7.61 -13.57
CA SER A 43 -7.28 6.16 -13.74
C SER A 43 -6.46 5.57 -14.89
N ASP A 44 -6.05 6.37 -15.86
CA ASP A 44 -5.26 5.94 -17.01
C ASP A 44 -4.19 6.99 -17.33
N PHE A 45 -2.91 6.62 -17.17
CA PHE A 45 -1.79 7.49 -17.48
C PHE A 45 -0.52 6.70 -17.77
N SER A 46 0.45 7.35 -18.40
CA SER A 46 1.79 6.78 -18.61
C SER A 46 2.85 7.58 -17.87
N ALA A 47 3.78 6.88 -17.21
CA ALA A 47 4.92 7.49 -16.56
C ALA A 47 6.15 6.60 -16.73
N ILE A 48 7.29 7.21 -17.14
CA ILE A 48 8.58 6.53 -17.27
C ILE A 48 8.45 5.25 -18.15
N GLY A 49 7.73 5.35 -19.26
CA GLY A 49 7.53 4.22 -20.20
C GLY A 49 6.59 3.11 -19.70
N ILE A 50 5.88 3.31 -18.58
CA ILE A 50 4.92 2.35 -18.03
C ILE A 50 3.52 2.93 -18.09
N HIS A 51 2.60 2.17 -18.66
CA HIS A 51 1.17 2.47 -18.67
C HIS A 51 0.52 1.95 -17.39
N TYR A 52 -0.11 2.84 -16.65
CA TYR A 52 -0.86 2.55 -15.44
C TYR A 52 -2.34 2.67 -15.76
N ASN A 53 -3.06 1.59 -15.56
CA ASN A 53 -4.50 1.54 -15.64
C ASN A 53 -5.05 1.04 -14.29
N TYR A 54 -5.91 1.84 -13.68
CA TYR A 54 -6.51 1.57 -12.39
C TYR A 54 -8.03 1.51 -12.54
N THR A 55 -8.60 0.39 -12.12
CA THR A 55 -10.05 0.23 -12.03
C THR A 55 -10.58 0.71 -10.68
N HIS A 56 -11.83 1.15 -10.65
CA HIS A 56 -12.50 1.51 -9.40
C HIS A 56 -12.47 0.37 -8.36
N GLY A 57 -12.59 -0.88 -8.81
CA GLY A 57 -12.53 -2.06 -7.95
C GLY A 57 -11.17 -2.24 -7.26
N GLU A 58 -10.06 -2.02 -7.96
CA GLU A 58 -8.72 -2.11 -7.40
C GLU A 58 -8.44 -1.01 -6.36
N ILE A 59 -8.97 0.19 -6.60
CA ILE A 59 -8.84 1.31 -5.67
C ILE A 59 -9.69 1.08 -4.42
N LEU A 60 -10.92 0.59 -4.57
CA LEU A 60 -11.75 0.18 -3.43
C LEU A 60 -11.08 -0.93 -2.62
N GLY A 61 -10.53 -1.95 -3.29
CA GLY A 61 -9.76 -3.01 -2.62
C GLY A 61 -8.55 -2.47 -1.85
N SER A 62 -7.81 -1.54 -2.46
CA SER A 62 -6.67 -0.88 -1.81
C SER A 62 -7.08 -0.05 -0.60
N TYR A 63 -8.21 0.67 -0.69
CA TYR A 63 -8.76 1.42 0.43
C TYR A 63 -9.19 0.51 1.60
N LEU A 64 -9.88 -0.59 1.30
CA LEU A 64 -10.27 -1.59 2.30
C LEU A 64 -9.04 -2.23 2.96
N ALA A 65 -8.00 -2.54 2.19
CA ALA A 65 -6.74 -3.05 2.73
C ALA A 65 -6.07 -2.07 3.70
N LEU A 66 -6.08 -0.77 3.37
CA LEU A 66 -5.57 0.29 4.26
C LEU A 66 -6.40 0.42 5.54
N LEU A 67 -7.74 0.38 5.44
CA LEU A 67 -8.62 0.40 6.61
C LEU A 67 -8.38 -0.81 7.51
N ALA A 68 -8.23 -2.00 6.93
CA ALA A 68 -7.92 -3.21 7.67
C ALA A 68 -6.55 -3.09 8.38
N PHE A 69 -5.52 -2.63 7.66
CA PHE A 69 -4.20 -2.40 8.25
C PHE A 69 -4.24 -1.38 9.40
N ALA A 70 -4.90 -0.24 9.20
CA ALA A 70 -5.05 0.78 10.22
C ALA A 70 -5.81 0.24 11.46
N GLY A 71 -6.89 -0.51 11.25
CA GLY A 71 -7.64 -1.17 12.31
C GLY A 71 -6.77 -2.14 13.10
N ILE A 72 -6.05 -3.04 12.41
CA ILE A 72 -5.14 -4.01 13.05
C ILE A 72 -4.09 -3.28 13.89
N MET A 73 -3.43 -2.27 13.33
CA MET A 73 -2.41 -1.49 14.03
C MET A 73 -2.99 -0.77 15.25
N PHE A 74 -4.20 -0.21 15.13
CA PHE A 74 -4.89 0.43 16.25
C PHE A 74 -5.21 -0.57 17.36
N PHE A 75 -5.72 -1.76 17.03
CA PHE A 75 -5.98 -2.81 18.03
C PHE A 75 -4.71 -3.29 18.72
N ILE A 76 -3.63 -3.49 17.97
CA ILE A 76 -2.32 -3.86 18.53
C ILE A 76 -1.84 -2.76 19.48
N ALA A 77 -1.89 -1.49 19.06
CA ALA A 77 -1.49 -0.36 19.89
C ALA A 77 -2.31 -0.32 21.18
N ARG A 78 -3.64 -0.36 21.08
CA ARG A 78 -4.56 -0.36 22.23
C ARG A 78 -4.26 -1.51 23.18
N TRP A 79 -4.04 -2.72 22.66
CA TRP A 79 -3.68 -3.89 23.48
C TRP A 79 -2.33 -3.71 24.20
N ARG A 80 -1.33 -3.11 23.55
CA ARG A 80 -0.05 -2.85 24.22
C ARG A 80 -0.18 -1.79 25.31
N PHE A 81 -0.96 -0.74 25.09
CA PHE A 81 -1.19 0.29 26.11
C PHE A 81 -1.89 -0.26 27.36
N THR A 82 -2.83 -1.20 27.23
CA THR A 82 -3.47 -1.81 28.43
C THR A 82 -2.53 -2.70 29.23
N LYS A 83 -1.36 -3.07 28.69
CA LYS A 83 -0.35 -3.89 29.36
C LYS A 83 0.79 -3.08 29.97
N VAL A 84 0.78 -1.75 29.83
CA VAL A 84 1.81 -0.86 30.38
C VAL A 84 1.19 0.00 31.47
N THR A 85 1.72 -0.08 32.69
CA THR A 85 1.44 0.89 33.76
C THR A 85 2.15 2.19 33.42
N VAL A 86 1.41 3.14 32.86
CA VAL A 86 1.88 4.51 32.69
C VAL A 86 1.85 5.14 34.08
N THR A 87 3.02 5.23 34.72
CA THR A 87 3.21 5.94 36.01
C THR A 87 3.66 7.35 35.73
#